data_AF-X1DBI6-F1
#
_entry.id   AF-X1DBI6-F1
#
_cell.length_a   1.000
_cell.length_b   1.000
_cell.length_c   1.000
_cell.angle_alpha   90.00
_cell.angle_beta   90.00
_cell.angle_gamma   90.00
#
_symmetry.space_group_name_H-M   'P 1'
#
loop_
_entity.id
_entity.type
_entity.pdbx_description
1 polymer ?
#
loop_
_entity_poly.entity_id
_entity_poly.type
_entity_poly.pdbx_seq_one_letter_code
_entity_poly.pdbx_strand_id
1 'polypeptide(L)'
;MTTKQQRLSWLNDEELNEPEFDIFTPSNSGRPIEFKVLNWERISKTFKLKNKDGEYTGKERISTFIETDKGFLRIDSIRLRKELALFPLFKGKLILQRWVDDSNTMNTYYKIQKSSSTIEISTKRK
;
A
#
# COMPACT_ATOMS: atom_id res chain seq x y z
N MET A 1 25.39 46.50 -6.60
CA MET A 1 25.86 45.16 -6.22
C MET A 1 24.67 44.23 -6.24
N THR A 2 24.68 43.25 -7.12
CA THR A 2 23.51 42.42 -7.48
C THR A 2 23.38 41.27 -6.47
N THR A 3 22.33 41.28 -5.66
CA THR A 3 22.02 40.18 -4.73
C THR A 3 21.66 38.95 -5.56
N LYS A 4 22.61 38.02 -5.71
CA LYS A 4 22.35 36.71 -6.30
C LYS A 4 21.25 36.04 -5.46
N GLN A 5 20.11 35.79 -6.11
CA GLN A 5 19.05 34.93 -5.57
C GLN A 5 19.71 33.67 -5.00
N GLN A 6 19.48 33.40 -3.71
CA GLN A 6 19.84 32.13 -3.09
C GLN A 6 19.08 31.05 -3.85
N ARG A 7 19.78 30.37 -4.75
CA ARG A 7 19.28 29.17 -5.41
C ARG A 7 18.92 28.20 -4.30
N LEU A 8 17.64 27.83 -4.24
CA LEU A 8 17.06 27.02 -3.17
C LEU A 8 17.87 25.73 -3.04
N SER A 9 18.65 25.63 -1.96
CA SER A 9 19.63 24.57 -1.74
C SER A 9 19.00 23.19 -1.58
N TRP A 10 17.70 23.14 -1.27
CA TRP A 10 16.93 21.91 -1.16
C TRP A 10 16.65 21.25 -2.53
N LEU A 11 16.77 21.93 -3.68
CA LEU A 11 16.51 21.29 -4.99
C LEU A 11 17.51 20.20 -5.38
N ASN A 12 18.67 20.17 -4.73
CA ASN A 12 19.70 19.14 -4.95
C ASN A 12 19.66 18.07 -3.86
N ASP A 13 18.62 18.04 -3.02
CA ASP A 13 18.49 17.04 -1.97
C ASP A 13 18.23 15.67 -2.61
N GLU A 14 19.08 14.69 -2.30
CA GLU A 14 18.89 13.30 -2.74
C GLU A 14 17.57 12.74 -2.19
N GLU A 15 17.09 13.24 -1.04
CA GLU A 15 15.78 12.88 -0.47
C GLU A 15 14.60 13.24 -1.39
N LEU A 16 14.70 14.32 -2.19
CA LEU A 16 13.64 14.67 -3.16
C LEU A 16 13.58 13.73 -4.37
N ASN A 17 14.64 12.94 -4.58
CA ASN A 17 14.71 11.93 -5.63
C ASN A 17 14.38 10.54 -5.10
N GLU A 18 14.14 10.38 -3.78
CA GLU A 18 13.62 9.14 -3.26
C GLU A 18 12.19 8.94 -3.77
N PRO A 19 11.86 7.75 -4.31
CA PRO A 19 10.51 7.49 -4.79
C PRO A 19 9.54 7.61 -3.60
N GLU A 20 8.62 8.58 -3.66
CA GLU A 20 7.57 8.75 -2.66
C GLU A 20 6.85 7.39 -2.46
N PHE A 21 6.94 6.86 -1.25
CA PHE A 21 6.32 5.59 -0.91
C PHE A 21 4.87 5.82 -0.52
N ASP A 22 3.98 5.80 -1.49
CA ASP A 22 2.55 5.79 -1.21
C ASP A 22 2.14 4.46 -0.58
N ILE A 23 1.98 4.48 0.75
CA ILE A 23 1.46 3.34 1.49
C ILE A 23 -0.04 3.29 1.30
N PHE A 24 -0.49 2.31 0.53
CA PHE A 24 -1.91 2.02 0.39
C PHE A 24 -2.44 1.43 1.70
N THR A 25 -3.09 2.27 2.52
CA THR A 25 -3.71 1.85 3.78
C THR A 25 -5.24 1.85 3.63
N PRO A 26 -5.89 0.67 3.64
CA PRO A 26 -7.35 0.62 3.61
C PRO A 26 -7.95 1.21 4.90
N SER A 27 -9.02 1.99 4.73
CA SER A 27 -9.75 2.62 5.84
C SER A 27 -10.29 1.60 6.85
N ASN A 28 -10.41 1.98 8.11
CA ASN A 28 -10.98 1.12 9.17
C ASN A 28 -12.50 0.95 9.09
N SER A 29 -13.19 1.65 8.18
CA SER A 29 -14.65 1.73 8.15
C SER A 29 -15.34 0.62 7.36
N GLY A 30 -14.60 -0.38 6.86
CA GLY A 30 -15.15 -1.41 5.98
C GLY A 30 -15.43 -0.94 4.55
N ARG A 31 -15.15 0.33 4.24
CA ARG A 31 -15.35 0.89 2.89
C ARG A 31 -14.53 0.09 1.88
N PRO A 32 -15.17 -0.45 0.83
CA PRO A 32 -14.46 -1.20 -0.19
C PRO A 32 -13.53 -0.29 -0.98
N ILE A 33 -12.33 -0.78 -1.22
CA ILE A 33 -11.36 -0.12 -2.09
C ILE A 33 -10.95 -1.10 -3.18
N GLU A 34 -11.18 -0.69 -4.43
CA GLU A 34 -10.67 -1.41 -5.58
C GLU A 34 -9.19 -1.11 -5.80
N PHE A 35 -8.41 -2.14 -6.14
CA PHE A 35 -7.01 -2.05 -6.50
C PHE A 35 -6.63 -3.23 -7.41
N LYS A 36 -5.52 -3.12 -8.13
CA LYS A 36 -4.93 -4.18 -8.94
C LYS A 36 -3.52 -4.46 -8.42
N VAL A 37 -3.20 -5.73 -8.21
CA VAL A 37 -1.82 -6.14 -7.89
C VAL A 37 -0.99 -6.11 -9.17
N LEU A 38 0.08 -5.31 -9.16
CA LEU A 38 1.01 -5.19 -10.28
C LEU A 38 2.12 -6.23 -10.16
N ASN A 39 2.66 -6.38 -8.95
CA ASN A 39 3.67 -7.39 -8.63
C ASN A 39 3.29 -8.13 -7.32
N TRP A 40 3.23 -9.46 -7.41
CA TRP A 40 2.94 -10.35 -6.29
C TRP A 40 4.17 -10.73 -5.46
N GLU A 41 5.36 -10.35 -5.91
CA GLU A 41 6.60 -10.52 -5.16
C GLU A 41 6.58 -9.70 -3.87
N ARG A 42 7.16 -10.28 -2.82
CA ARG A 42 7.23 -9.64 -1.51
C ARG A 42 8.41 -8.69 -1.50
N ILE A 43 8.12 -7.41 -1.26
CA ILE A 43 9.13 -6.36 -1.19
C ILE A 43 9.27 -5.97 0.28
N SER A 44 10.43 -6.25 0.87
CA SER A 44 10.76 -5.81 2.23
C SER A 44 11.31 -4.39 2.17
N LYS A 45 10.67 -3.45 2.85
CA LYS A 45 11.13 -2.05 2.95
C LYS A 45 11.18 -1.59 4.40
N THR A 46 12.16 -0.76 4.68
CA THR A 46 12.27 -0.04 5.94
C THR A 46 11.52 1.28 5.80
N PHE A 47 10.67 1.62 6.76
CA PHE A 47 9.94 2.89 6.78
C PHE A 47 9.89 3.48 8.18
N LYS A 48 9.78 4.82 8.25
CA LYS A 48 9.48 5.57 9.48
C LYS A 48 8.04 6.06 9.42
N LEU A 49 7.33 5.98 10.54
CA LEU A 49 5.95 6.47 10.62
C LEU A 49 5.98 8.00 10.77
N LYS A 50 5.26 8.72 9.91
CA LYS A 50 4.95 10.12 10.17
C LYS A 50 3.88 10.21 11.27
N ASN A 51 4.04 11.13 12.22
CA ASN A 51 2.97 11.50 13.13
C ASN A 51 1.90 12.31 12.38
N LYS A 52 0.85 12.72 13.10
CA LYS A 52 -0.25 13.52 12.53
C LYS A 52 0.21 14.88 12.00
N ASP A 53 1.34 15.38 12.50
CA ASP A 53 1.94 16.66 12.14
C ASP A 53 2.93 16.54 10.95
N GLY A 54 3.09 15.33 10.40
CA GLY A 54 3.96 15.06 9.25
C GLY A 54 5.43 14.79 9.60
N GLU A 55 5.81 14.88 10.88
CA GLU A 55 7.16 14.60 11.35
C GLU A 55 7.38 13.09 11.50
N TYR A 56 8.56 12.61 11.10
CA TYR A 56 8.92 11.21 11.30
C TYR A 56 9.10 10.91 12.80
N THR A 57 8.24 10.06 13.35
CA THR A 57 8.31 9.63 14.74
C THR A 57 8.71 8.16 14.84
N GLY A 58 9.66 7.89 15.73
CA GLY A 58 10.02 6.54 16.17
C GLY A 58 11.15 5.85 15.40
N LYS A 59 11.39 4.60 15.80
CA LYS A 59 12.39 3.72 15.19
C LYS A 59 11.95 3.26 13.81
N GLU A 60 12.92 3.10 12.91
CA GLU A 60 12.75 2.42 11.63
C GLU A 60 12.10 1.05 11.82
N ARG A 61 11.11 0.75 10.98
CA ARG A 61 10.42 -0.54 10.99
C ARG A 61 10.56 -1.19 9.64
N ILE A 62 10.88 -2.48 9.64
CA ILE A 62 10.86 -3.31 8.44
C ILE A 62 9.43 -3.83 8.28
N SER A 63 8.89 -3.73 7.07
CA SER A 63 7.59 -4.31 6.72
C SER A 63 7.63 -4.91 5.33
N THR A 64 6.70 -5.84 5.09
CA THR A 64 6.55 -6.51 3.80
C THR A 64 5.40 -5.89 3.02
N PHE A 65 5.65 -5.62 1.75
CA PHE A 65 4.69 -5.01 0.83
C PHE A 65 4.53 -5.84 -0.44
N ILE A 66 3.43 -5.59 -1.15
CA ILE A 66 3.24 -5.95 -2.56
C ILE A 66 2.91 -4.68 -3.35
N GLU A 67 3.26 -4.68 -4.63
CA GLU A 67 3.04 -3.51 -5.49
C GLU A 67 1.64 -3.54 -6.10
N THR A 68 0.95 -2.40 -6.05
CA THR A 68 -0.40 -2.22 -6.57
C THR A 68 -0.50 -0.95 -7.40
N ASP A 69 -1.57 -0.83 -8.19
CA ASP A 69 -1.91 0.39 -8.94
C ASP A 69 -2.22 1.61 -8.04
N LYS A 70 -2.29 1.41 -6.72
CA LYS A 70 -2.49 2.45 -5.69
C LYS A 70 -1.27 2.69 -4.80
N GLY A 71 -0.11 2.16 -5.19
CA GLY A 71 1.11 2.19 -4.39
C GLY A 71 1.39 0.84 -3.71
N PHE A 72 2.06 0.85 -2.57
CA PHE A 72 2.49 -0.36 -1.88
C PHE A 72 1.47 -0.80 -0.84
N LEU A 73 0.89 -1.99 -1.02
CA LEU A 73 0.01 -2.60 -0.02
C LEU A 73 0.86 -3.32 1.03
N ARG A 74 0.77 -2.85 2.28
CA ARG A 74 1.41 -3.49 3.43
C ARG A 74 0.72 -4.82 3.78
N ILE A 75 1.47 -5.91 3.83
CA ILE A 75 0.96 -7.28 4.03
C ILE A 75 1.48 -7.97 5.29
N ASP A 76 1.85 -7.22 6.33
CA ASP A 76 2.30 -7.80 7.61
C ASP A 76 1.21 -8.63 8.31
N SER A 77 -0.05 -8.24 8.14
CA SER A 77 -1.19 -8.93 8.74
C SER A 77 -1.34 -10.34 8.17
N ILE A 78 -1.27 -11.36 9.05
CA ILE A 78 -1.54 -12.76 8.67
C ILE A 78 -2.95 -12.91 8.09
N ARG A 79 -3.94 -12.18 8.62
CA ARG A 79 -5.33 -12.24 8.16
C ARG A 79 -5.46 -11.72 6.73
N LEU A 80 -4.81 -10.60 6.42
CA LEU A 80 -4.77 -10.05 5.06
C LEU A 80 -4.07 -11.02 4.09
N ARG A 81 -2.94 -11.61 4.51
CA ARG A 81 -2.22 -12.60 3.68
C ARG A 81 -3.06 -13.83 3.38
N LYS A 82 -3.86 -14.31 4.33
CA LYS A 82 -4.79 -15.44 4.12
C LYS A 82 -5.85 -15.11 3.06
N GLU A 83 -6.45 -13.92 3.13
CA GLU A 83 -7.41 -13.46 2.13
C GLU A 83 -6.76 -13.31 0.74
N LEU A 84 -5.57 -12.72 0.65
CA LEU A 84 -4.83 -12.57 -0.61
C LEU A 84 -4.44 -13.92 -1.23
N ALA A 85 -4.12 -14.92 -0.40
CA ALA A 85 -3.73 -16.26 -0.85
C ALA A 85 -4.84 -16.98 -1.63
N LEU A 86 -6.10 -16.56 -1.50
CA LEU A 86 -7.23 -17.08 -2.27
C LEU A 86 -7.23 -16.62 -3.74
N PHE A 87 -6.40 -15.62 -4.10
CA PHE A 87 -6.34 -15.02 -5.42
C PHE A 87 -4.93 -15.07 -6.03
N PRO A 88 -4.27 -16.25 -6.08
CA PRO A 88 -2.87 -16.35 -6.47
C PRO A 88 -2.67 -15.85 -7.90
N LEU A 89 -1.77 -14.87 -8.07
CA LEU A 89 -1.39 -14.30 -9.37
C LEU A 89 -2.59 -13.75 -10.17
N PHE A 90 -3.66 -13.35 -9.50
CA PHE A 90 -4.82 -12.75 -10.15
C PHE A 90 -4.41 -11.44 -10.82
N LYS A 91 -4.75 -11.28 -12.11
CA LYS A 91 -4.37 -10.12 -12.93
C LYS A 91 -5.44 -9.03 -13.01
N GLY A 92 -6.55 -9.21 -12.32
CA GLY A 92 -7.70 -8.31 -12.32
C GLY A 92 -7.75 -7.33 -11.16
N LYS A 93 -8.86 -6.58 -11.09
CA LYS A 93 -9.14 -5.72 -9.95
C LYS A 93 -9.71 -6.54 -8.79
N LEU A 94 -9.12 -6.35 -7.62
CA LEU A 94 -9.60 -6.86 -6.34
C LEU A 94 -10.26 -5.73 -5.56
N ILE A 95 -11.23 -6.09 -4.74
CA ILE A 95 -11.86 -5.23 -3.75
C ILE A 95 -11.32 -5.66 -2.39
N LEU A 96 -10.68 -4.74 -1.67
CA LEU A 96 -10.26 -4.92 -0.29
C LEU A 96 -11.19 -4.16 0.64
N GLN A 97 -11.73 -4.85 1.63
CA GLN A 97 -12.42 -4.25 2.77
C GLN A 97 -11.63 -4.56 4.04
N ARG A 98 -11.47 -3.53 4.88
CA ARG A 98 -10.87 -3.66 6.21
C ARG A 98 -11.78 -2.98 7.21
N TRP A 99 -12.08 -3.65 8.31
CA TRP A 99 -12.80 -3.04 9.42
C TRP A 99 -12.24 -3.53 10.74
N VAL A 100 -12.52 -2.77 11.78
CA VAL A 100 -12.16 -3.09 13.16
C VAL A 100 -13.44 -3.41 13.90
N ASP A 101 -13.40 -4.37 14.82
CA ASP A 101 -14.52 -4.67 15.70
C ASP A 101 -14.79 -3.47 16.63
N ASP A 102 -16.04 -3.02 16.69
CA ASP A 102 -16.45 -1.95 17.60
C ASP A 102 -16.35 -2.38 19.07
N SER A 103 -16.48 -3.69 19.35
CA SER A 103 -16.37 -4.24 20.71
C SER A 103 -14.92 -4.50 21.15
N ASN A 104 -14.00 -4.69 20.20
CA ASN A 104 -12.59 -4.93 20.48
C ASN A 104 -11.72 -4.34 19.37
N THR A 105 -11.18 -3.15 19.60
CA THR A 105 -10.39 -2.42 18.61
C THR A 105 -9.10 -3.14 18.18
N MET A 106 -8.69 -4.22 18.87
CA MET A 106 -7.56 -5.06 18.48
C MET A 106 -7.93 -6.09 17.39
N ASN A 107 -9.22 -6.35 17.17
CA ASN A 107 -9.70 -7.26 16.15
C ASN A 107 -9.87 -6.52 14.83
N THR A 108 -8.88 -6.67 13.95
CA THR A 108 -8.99 -6.19 12.56
C THR A 108 -9.38 -7.35 11.64
N TYR A 109 -10.42 -7.12 10.85
CA TYR A 109 -10.91 -8.03 9.83
C TYR A 109 -10.56 -7.53 8.44
N TYR A 110 -10.42 -8.48 7.51
CA TYR A 110 -10.13 -8.25 6.11
C TYR A 110 -11.07 -9.12 5.28
N LYS A 111 -11.49 -8.59 4.14
CA LYS A 111 -12.21 -9.35 3.12
C LYS A 111 -11.70 -8.95 1.76
N ILE A 112 -11.38 -9.93 0.92
CA ILE A 112 -10.96 -9.69 -0.47
C ILE A 112 -11.91 -10.38 -1.43
N GLN A 113 -12.32 -9.67 -2.47
CA GLN A 113 -13.20 -10.19 -3.51
C GLN A 113 -12.72 -9.74 -4.89
N LYS A 114 -13.04 -10.49 -5.94
CA LYS A 114 -12.85 -10.03 -7.32
C LYS A 114 -13.84 -8.89 -7.60
N SER A 115 -13.39 -7.82 -8.24
CA SER A 115 -14.32 -6.80 -8.76
C SER A 115 -15.12 -7.43 -9.90
N SER A 116 -16.44 -7.26 -9.87
CA SER A 116 -17.38 -7.78 -10.88
C SER A 116 -17.11 -7.23 -12.28
N SER A 117 -16.40 -6.10 -12.38
CA SER A 117 -15.95 -5.50 -13.63
C SER A 117 -14.74 -6.21 -14.27
N THR A 118 -14.12 -7.17 -13.60
CA THR A 118 -12.94 -7.87 -14.12
C THR A 118 -13.34 -9.01 -15.04
N ILE A 119 -13.06 -8.84 -16.34
CA ILE A 119 -13.12 -9.93 -17.32
C ILE A 119 -11.84 -10.78 -17.15
N GLU A 120 -11.99 -12.03 -16.70
CA GLU A 120 -10.89 -13.01 -16.72
C GLU A 120 -10.58 -13.36 -18.17
N ILE A 121 -9.50 -12.80 -18.71
CA ILE A 121 -8.97 -13.21 -20.01
C ILE A 121 -8.25 -14.55 -19.80
N SER A 122 -9.01 -15.65 -19.82
CA SER A 122 -8.41 -16.99 -19.87
C SER A 122 -7.86 -17.20 -21.29
N THR A 123 -6.57 -16.98 -21.49
CA THR A 123 -5.88 -17.49 -22.68
C THR A 123 -5.76 -19.00 -22.53
N LYS A 124 -6.78 -19.75 -22.99
CA LYS A 124 -6.59 -21.16 -23.33
C LYS A 124 -5.57 -21.22 -24.48
N ARG A 125 -4.38 -21.76 -24.23
CA ARG A 125 -3.50 -22.22 -25.30
C ARG A 125 -4.21 -23.39 -25.99
N LYS A 126 -4.46 -23.25 -27.29
CA LYS A 126 -4.89 -24.33 -28.18
C LYS A 126 -3.71 -25.25 -28.44
#